data_AF-A0A9P6UEP8-F1
#
_entry.id   AF-A0A9P6UEP8-F1
#
_cell.length_a   1.000
_cell.length_b   1.000
_cell.length_c   1.000
_cell.angle_alpha   90.00
_cell.angle_beta   90.00
_cell.angle_gamma   90.00
#
_symmetry.space_group_name_H-M   'P 1'
#
loop_
_entity.id
_entity.type
_entity.pdbx_description
1 polymer ?
#
loop_
_entity_poly.entity_id
_entity_poly.type
_entity_poly.pdbx_seq_one_letter_code
_entity_poly.pdbx_strand_id
1 'polypeptide(L)'
;MIFSTTYTAILATAAVALLSLSTTPTVVEAHSWADCIDWKFNKPSGKQDWTDKGGRCVGYARRFPLHKAFGSLDDADPSRHYQQAGNPNTALPCSDRKHGKDVGSDETRANPPSKAYGGKYGQMTVTSVGDTLCVRWPAKNHAEANEDNTMVQINLSKSKDSPDPPRQNMLKDTIALLPYKNCNKGSNPDRRACGGCFKVPVRAQGIYLLQWRWMLNKGEWYTSCADIQIVGGGKGKGKGRGKN
;
A
#
# COMPACT_ATOMS: atom_id res chain seq x y z
N MET A 1 -57.37 50.53 -47.00
CA MET A 1 -57.88 51.08 -45.73
C MET A 1 -58.03 49.89 -44.78
N ILE A 2 -57.10 49.76 -43.82
CA ILE A 2 -57.21 50.20 -42.41
C ILE A 2 -57.90 49.13 -41.56
N PHE A 3 -57.09 48.45 -40.73
CA PHE A 3 -57.24 48.00 -39.32
C PHE A 3 -58.59 47.39 -38.86
N SER A 4 -58.69 46.41 -37.95
CA SER A 4 -57.83 46.01 -36.83
C SER A 4 -58.43 44.77 -36.11
N THR A 5 -57.57 44.07 -35.34
CA THR A 5 -57.84 43.36 -34.05
C THR A 5 -58.73 42.10 -34.03
N THR A 6 -58.46 41.03 -33.27
CA THR A 6 -57.69 40.84 -32.02
C THR A 6 -57.09 39.42 -31.96
N TYR A 7 -55.84 39.31 -31.50
CA TYR A 7 -55.26 38.07 -30.94
C TYR A 7 -55.20 38.24 -29.43
N THR A 8 -55.81 37.32 -28.67
CA THR A 8 -55.66 37.27 -27.20
C THR A 8 -55.60 35.83 -26.70
N ALA A 9 -54.75 35.62 -25.70
CA ALA A 9 -54.53 34.43 -24.85
C ALA A 9 -53.56 33.37 -25.41
N ILE A 10 -52.25 33.46 -25.12
CA ILE A 10 -51.56 33.02 -23.89
C ILE A 10 -51.59 31.51 -23.71
N LEU A 11 -50.44 30.86 -23.95
CA LEU A 11 -49.97 29.72 -23.16
C LEU A 11 -48.45 29.69 -23.19
N ALA A 12 -47.88 30.25 -22.13
CA ALA A 12 -46.49 30.06 -21.75
C ALA A 12 -46.24 28.56 -21.53
N THR A 13 -45.38 27.96 -22.35
CA THR A 13 -44.77 26.67 -22.02
C THR A 13 -43.36 26.93 -21.54
N ALA A 14 -43.19 26.66 -20.26
CA ALA A 14 -41.99 26.88 -19.49
C ALA A 14 -40.78 26.13 -20.04
N ALA A 15 -39.65 26.81 -20.03
CA ALA A 15 -38.33 26.23 -20.13
C ALA A 15 -38.13 25.20 -19.01
N VAL A 16 -38.04 23.91 -19.35
CA VAL A 16 -37.27 22.93 -18.57
C VAL A 16 -36.75 21.86 -19.54
N ALA A 17 -35.78 22.22 -20.38
CA ALA A 17 -34.85 21.21 -20.86
C ALA A 17 -33.95 20.86 -19.68
N LEU A 18 -34.41 19.89 -18.88
CA LEU A 18 -33.62 19.27 -17.81
C LEU A 18 -32.32 18.79 -18.44
N LEU A 19 -31.26 19.58 -18.25
CA LEU A 19 -29.90 19.09 -18.22
C LEU A 19 -29.89 17.98 -17.17
N SER A 20 -30.08 16.76 -17.64
CA SER A 20 -29.69 15.57 -16.92
C SER A 20 -28.17 15.58 -16.93
N LEU A 21 -27.57 16.45 -16.10
CA LEU A 21 -26.21 16.27 -15.62
C LEU A 21 -26.23 14.91 -14.95
N SER A 22 -25.89 13.92 -15.75
CA SER A 22 -25.63 12.58 -15.30
C SER A 22 -24.44 12.76 -14.37
N THR A 23 -24.70 12.85 -13.07
CA THR A 23 -23.67 12.73 -12.04
C THR A 23 -23.21 11.28 -12.13
N THR A 24 -22.42 10.99 -13.16
CA THR A 24 -21.62 9.77 -13.21
C THR A 24 -20.81 9.81 -11.94
N PRO A 25 -21.01 8.88 -11.00
CA PRO A 25 -20.15 8.82 -9.84
C PRO A 25 -18.74 8.71 -10.39
N THR A 26 -17.88 9.68 -10.07
CA THR A 26 -16.46 9.55 -10.33
C THR A 26 -16.06 8.29 -9.60
N VAL A 27 -15.78 7.23 -10.36
CA VAL A 27 -15.22 6.00 -9.82
C VAL A 27 -13.82 6.40 -9.39
N VAL A 28 -13.69 6.87 -8.15
CA VAL A 28 -12.40 7.28 -7.62
C VAL A 28 -11.58 6.00 -7.49
N GLU A 29 -10.52 5.94 -8.27
CA GLU A 29 -9.66 4.79 -8.39
C GLU A 29 -8.95 4.52 -7.05
N ALA A 30 -9.27 3.36 -6.50
CA ALA A 30 -8.99 3.00 -5.13
C ALA A 30 -7.64 2.28 -5.01
N HIS A 31 -6.56 3.03 -5.17
CA HIS A 31 -5.23 2.49 -5.38
C HIS A 31 -4.33 2.60 -4.15
N SER A 32 -3.93 1.48 -3.57
CA SER A 32 -3.01 1.45 -2.42
C SER A 32 -1.83 0.51 -2.63
N TRP A 33 -0.73 0.81 -1.95
CA TRP A 33 0.56 0.10 -2.05
C TRP A 33 1.39 0.34 -0.79
N ALA A 34 2.42 -0.47 -0.56
CA ALA A 34 3.40 -0.17 0.47
C ALA A 34 4.33 0.96 0.00
N ASP A 35 4.14 2.15 0.56
CA ASP A 35 5.02 3.31 0.35
C ASP A 35 6.36 3.15 1.09
N CYS A 36 6.31 2.53 2.27
CA CYS A 36 7.50 2.22 3.05
C CYS A 36 7.38 0.85 3.70
N ILE A 37 8.44 0.06 3.67
CA ILE A 37 8.54 -1.27 4.28
C ILE A 37 9.16 -1.20 5.68
N ASP A 38 10.05 -0.23 5.90
CA ASP A 38 10.64 0.05 7.20
C ASP A 38 10.57 1.53 7.55
N TRP A 39 9.45 1.93 8.15
CA TRP A 39 9.20 3.27 8.65
C TRP A 39 9.81 3.44 10.04
N LYS A 40 10.63 4.47 10.22
CA LYS A 40 11.19 4.84 11.53
C LYS A 40 10.53 6.12 12.03
N PHE A 41 9.83 6.02 13.16
CA PHE A 41 9.26 7.18 13.83
C PHE A 41 10.35 8.05 14.45
N ASN A 42 10.16 9.37 14.38
CA ASN A 42 11.00 10.35 15.06
C ASN A 42 10.85 10.26 16.59
N LYS A 43 9.68 9.83 17.08
CA LYS A 43 9.37 9.62 18.51
C LYS A 43 8.84 8.21 18.75
N PRO A 44 9.71 7.22 19.04
CA PRO A 44 9.32 5.81 19.14
C PRO A 44 8.31 5.49 20.26
N SER A 45 8.29 6.27 21.33
CA SER A 45 7.40 6.10 22.49
C SER A 45 6.17 7.03 22.46
N GLY A 46 5.98 7.80 21.39
CA GLY A 46 4.88 8.74 21.24
C GLY A 46 3.69 8.17 20.49
N LYS A 47 2.65 8.99 20.33
CA LYS A 47 1.56 8.70 19.39
C LYS A 47 2.16 8.51 18.00
N GLN A 48 1.80 7.40 17.35
CA GLN A 48 2.25 7.11 15.99
C GLN A 48 1.80 8.21 15.05
N ASP A 49 2.77 8.76 14.31
CA ASP A 49 2.57 9.72 13.24
C ASP A 49 3.23 9.17 11.98
N TRP A 50 2.39 8.72 11.05
CA TRP A 50 2.77 8.13 9.76
C TRP A 50 3.03 9.19 8.69
N THR A 51 2.79 10.48 8.97
CA THR A 51 3.12 11.56 8.04
C THR A 51 4.64 11.76 7.96
N ASP A 52 5.12 12.45 6.92
CA ASP A 52 6.55 12.78 6.77
C ASP A 52 7.12 13.65 7.90
N LYS A 53 6.27 14.23 8.76
CA LYS A 53 6.69 14.94 9.99
C LYS A 53 6.97 13.97 11.15
N GLY A 54 6.31 12.81 11.14
CA GLY A 54 6.34 11.82 12.20
C GLY A 54 7.48 10.82 12.12
N GLY A 55 8.17 10.74 10.98
CA GLY A 55 9.24 9.77 10.75
C GLY A 55 9.81 9.84 9.34
N ARG A 56 10.54 8.80 8.97
CA ARG A 56 11.12 8.64 7.63
C ARG A 56 11.16 7.18 7.23
N CYS A 57 11.16 6.93 5.93
CA CYS A 57 11.36 5.58 5.41
C CYS A 57 12.84 5.21 5.35
N VAL A 58 13.17 4.00 5.76
CA VAL A 58 14.54 3.45 5.69
C VAL A 58 14.61 2.10 4.98
N GLY A 59 13.51 1.61 4.41
CA GLY A 59 13.47 0.39 3.65
C GLY A 59 12.24 0.35 2.76
N TYR A 60 12.43 -0.02 1.49
CA TYR A 60 11.43 0.15 0.44
C TYR A 60 11.10 -1.16 -0.26
N ALA A 61 9.98 -1.16 -0.97
CA ALA A 61 9.66 -2.20 -1.93
C ALA A 61 10.67 -2.21 -3.10
N ARG A 62 10.73 -3.33 -3.84
CA ARG A 62 11.63 -3.47 -4.99
C ARG A 62 11.38 -2.35 -6.00
N ARG A 63 12.48 -1.77 -6.51
CA ARG A 63 12.48 -0.71 -7.52
C ARG A 63 11.56 0.48 -7.18
N PHE A 64 11.38 0.77 -5.89
CA PHE A 64 10.54 1.88 -5.46
C PHE A 64 11.15 3.22 -5.88
N PRO A 65 10.42 4.09 -6.61
CA PRO A 65 10.96 5.36 -7.08
C PRO A 65 11.10 6.36 -5.92
N LEU A 66 12.26 7.01 -5.83
CA LEU A 66 12.49 8.07 -4.84
C LEU A 66 12.01 9.44 -5.35
N HIS A 67 11.93 10.40 -4.43
CA HIS A 67 11.58 11.81 -4.70
C HIS A 67 10.18 11.99 -5.30
N LYS A 68 9.26 11.10 -4.93
CA LYS A 68 7.85 11.16 -5.29
C LYS A 68 7.05 11.62 -4.08
N ALA A 69 5.97 12.37 -4.32
CA ALA A 69 5.10 12.79 -3.24
C ALA A 69 4.38 11.56 -2.66
N PHE A 70 4.16 11.57 -1.35
CA PHE A 70 3.42 10.49 -0.70
C PHE A 70 2.03 10.33 -1.33
N GLY A 71 1.66 9.10 -1.66
CA GLY A 71 0.35 8.78 -2.22
C GLY A 71 0.13 9.21 -3.67
N SER A 72 1.17 9.60 -4.42
CA SER A 72 1.05 10.09 -5.82
C SER A 72 1.52 9.08 -6.89
N LEU A 73 1.54 7.78 -6.57
CA LEU A 73 2.05 6.73 -7.47
C LEU A 73 0.95 5.83 -8.03
N ASP A 74 -0.29 6.29 -7.99
CA ASP A 74 -1.42 5.75 -8.72
C ASP A 74 -1.34 6.08 -10.21
N ASP A 75 -1.17 7.36 -10.56
CA ASP A 75 -1.11 7.80 -11.97
C ASP A 75 0.32 7.94 -12.53
N ALA A 76 1.31 7.46 -11.77
CA ALA A 76 2.72 7.54 -12.18
C ALA A 76 3.08 6.46 -13.20
N ASP A 77 4.16 6.66 -13.95
CA ASP A 77 4.81 5.60 -14.74
C ASP A 77 6.19 5.23 -14.15
N PRO A 78 6.38 4.00 -13.64
CA PRO A 78 5.32 3.02 -13.34
C PRO A 78 4.52 3.40 -12.10
N SER A 79 3.25 2.99 -12.08
CA SER A 79 2.40 3.06 -10.90
C SER A 79 2.84 2.02 -9.87
N ARG A 80 2.41 2.17 -8.62
CA ARG A 80 2.74 1.23 -7.53
C ARG A 80 1.59 0.33 -7.10
N HIS A 81 0.39 0.56 -7.62
CA HIS A 81 -0.85 -0.11 -7.20
C HIS A 81 -1.08 -1.48 -7.88
N TYR A 82 -0.13 -2.42 -7.83
CA TYR A 82 -0.32 -3.70 -8.49
C TYR A 82 -1.59 -4.43 -8.00
N GLN A 83 -2.62 -4.50 -8.84
CA GLN A 83 -3.87 -5.21 -8.60
C GLN A 83 -3.80 -6.61 -9.23
N GLN A 84 -3.97 -7.64 -8.41
CA GLN A 84 -3.97 -9.03 -8.87
C GLN A 84 -5.17 -9.28 -9.80
N ALA A 85 -4.89 -9.91 -10.95
CA ALA A 85 -5.93 -10.40 -11.86
C ALA A 85 -6.27 -11.87 -11.60
N GLY A 86 -7.50 -12.26 -11.92
CA GLY A 86 -7.95 -13.65 -11.89
C GLY A 86 -8.10 -14.20 -10.47
N ASN A 87 -7.81 -15.49 -10.29
CA ASN A 87 -7.92 -16.14 -8.99
C ASN A 87 -6.83 -15.62 -8.03
N PRO A 88 -7.19 -14.96 -6.90
CA PRO A 88 -6.21 -14.39 -5.98
C PRO A 88 -5.28 -15.41 -5.32
N ASN A 89 -5.62 -16.70 -5.36
CA ASN A 89 -4.79 -17.79 -4.83
C ASN A 89 -3.70 -18.24 -5.81
N THR A 90 -3.81 -17.88 -7.09
CA THR A 90 -2.84 -18.23 -8.14
C THR A 90 -2.18 -17.01 -8.78
N ALA A 91 -2.72 -15.81 -8.57
CA ALA A 91 -2.17 -14.56 -9.10
C ALA A 91 -0.73 -14.32 -8.63
N LEU A 92 0.11 -13.74 -9.50
CA LEU A 92 1.53 -13.51 -9.20
C LEU A 92 1.72 -12.77 -7.87
N PRO A 93 2.62 -13.21 -6.98
CA PRO A 93 2.90 -12.57 -5.69
C PRO A 93 3.31 -11.10 -5.84
N CYS A 94 4.21 -10.84 -6.76
CA CYS A 94 4.83 -9.55 -7.00
C CYS A 94 4.56 -9.17 -8.44
N SER A 95 4.43 -7.87 -8.71
CA SER A 95 4.26 -7.40 -10.08
C SER A 95 5.49 -7.74 -10.93
N ASP A 96 5.25 -8.15 -12.16
CA ASP A 96 6.26 -8.26 -13.21
C ASP A 96 6.10 -7.20 -14.31
N ARG A 97 5.25 -6.19 -14.05
CA ARG A 97 4.85 -5.12 -14.99
C ARG A 97 4.15 -5.63 -16.26
N LYS A 98 3.72 -6.89 -16.30
CA LYS A 98 3.06 -7.49 -17.47
C LYS A 98 1.69 -8.05 -17.12
N HIS A 99 1.56 -8.65 -15.95
CA HIS A 99 0.32 -9.27 -15.49
C HIS A 99 -0.28 -8.48 -14.32
N GLY A 100 -1.61 -8.47 -14.25
CA GLY A 100 -2.39 -7.71 -13.29
C GLY A 100 -3.64 -7.16 -13.93
N LYS A 101 -4.62 -6.75 -13.13
CA LYS A 101 -5.69 -5.87 -13.62
C LYS A 101 -5.09 -4.47 -13.78
N ASP A 102 -4.38 -4.03 -12.76
CA ASP A 102 -3.38 -2.97 -12.82
C ASP A 102 -2.01 -3.58 -12.66
N VAL A 103 -1.14 -3.40 -13.66
CA VAL A 103 0.15 -4.09 -13.70
C VAL A 103 1.13 -3.57 -12.64
N GLY A 104 1.07 -2.29 -12.28
CA GLY A 104 2.03 -1.65 -11.39
C GLY A 104 3.48 -1.70 -11.90
N SER A 105 4.43 -1.44 -11.00
CA SER A 105 5.86 -1.42 -11.30
C SER A 105 6.49 -2.81 -11.22
N ASP A 106 7.56 -3.04 -11.99
CA ASP A 106 8.34 -4.28 -11.91
C ASP A 106 8.94 -4.51 -10.50
N GLU A 107 8.39 -5.49 -9.80
CA GLU A 107 8.82 -5.99 -8.50
C GLU A 107 9.42 -7.40 -8.58
N THR A 108 9.81 -7.86 -9.77
CA THR A 108 10.53 -9.14 -9.91
C THR A 108 11.83 -9.13 -9.12
N ARG A 109 12.20 -10.27 -8.55
CA ARG A 109 13.49 -10.42 -7.85
C ARG A 109 14.65 -10.16 -8.82
N ALA A 110 15.54 -9.24 -8.45
CA ALA A 110 16.76 -8.98 -9.22
C ALA A 110 17.88 -9.98 -8.87
N ASN A 111 18.89 -10.10 -9.74
CA ASN A 111 20.09 -10.91 -9.49
C ASN A 111 21.40 -10.09 -9.69
N PRO A 112 22.16 -9.80 -8.62
CA PRO A 112 21.82 -10.01 -7.21
C PRO A 112 20.61 -9.16 -6.75
N PRO A 113 19.95 -9.48 -5.62
CA PRO A 113 18.81 -8.72 -5.11
C PRO A 113 19.08 -7.21 -4.96
N SER A 114 20.32 -6.84 -4.64
CA SER A 114 20.75 -5.44 -4.51
C SER A 114 20.51 -4.59 -5.75
N LYS A 115 20.41 -5.17 -6.95
CA LYS A 115 20.09 -4.43 -8.19
C LYS A 115 18.67 -3.86 -8.23
N ALA A 116 17.76 -4.33 -7.36
CA ALA A 116 16.42 -3.74 -7.23
C ALA A 116 16.39 -2.50 -6.33
N TYR A 117 17.55 -2.08 -5.79
CA TYR A 117 17.68 -1.08 -4.74
C TYR A 117 18.82 -0.10 -5.01
N GLY A 118 18.75 1.08 -4.38
CA GLY A 118 19.78 2.12 -4.50
C GLY A 118 19.76 2.89 -5.83
N GLY A 119 20.65 3.87 -5.95
CA GLY A 119 20.66 4.80 -7.08
C GLY A 119 19.35 5.59 -7.16
N LYS A 120 18.58 5.37 -8.22
CA LYS A 120 17.25 5.98 -8.40
C LYS A 120 16.14 5.31 -7.57
N TYR A 121 16.43 4.17 -6.95
CA TYR A 121 15.48 3.40 -6.15
C TYR A 121 15.77 3.52 -4.66
N GLY A 122 14.72 3.27 -3.86
CA GLY A 122 14.84 3.14 -2.41
C GLY A 122 15.82 2.03 -2.00
N GLN A 123 16.30 2.10 -0.76
CA GLN A 123 17.19 1.09 -0.20
C GLN A 123 16.44 -0.16 0.29
N MET A 124 17.14 -1.30 0.31
CA MET A 124 16.63 -2.56 0.86
C MET A 124 16.54 -2.47 2.39
N THR A 125 15.49 -3.06 2.98
CA THR A 125 15.38 -3.16 4.45
C THR A 125 16.44 -4.10 4.99
N VAL A 126 17.17 -3.66 6.03
CA VAL A 126 18.09 -4.48 6.82
C VAL A 126 17.61 -4.50 8.26
N THR A 127 17.44 -5.68 8.85
CA THR A 127 16.82 -5.85 10.18
C THR A 127 17.36 -7.08 10.90
N SER A 128 17.04 -7.22 12.18
CA SER A 128 17.34 -8.41 12.98
C SER A 128 16.08 -9.09 13.50
N VAL A 129 16.20 -10.36 13.89
CA VAL A 129 15.11 -11.09 14.54
C VAL A 129 14.63 -10.35 15.80
N GLY A 130 13.32 -10.17 15.94
CA GLY A 130 12.71 -9.47 17.08
C GLY A 130 12.65 -7.94 16.96
N ASP A 131 13.28 -7.36 15.93
CA ASP A 131 13.08 -5.96 15.59
C ASP A 131 11.60 -5.68 15.28
N THR A 132 11.20 -4.44 15.50
CA THR A 132 9.93 -3.94 15.00
C THR A 132 10.14 -3.32 13.62
N LEU A 133 9.47 -3.87 12.61
CA LEU A 133 9.32 -3.23 11.31
C LEU A 133 7.94 -2.59 11.23
N CYS A 134 7.88 -1.41 10.63
CA CYS A 134 6.65 -0.66 10.45
C CYS A 134 6.45 -0.38 8.96
N VAL A 135 5.30 -0.77 8.42
CA VAL A 135 4.95 -0.54 7.02
C VAL A 135 4.02 0.65 6.95
N ARG A 136 4.25 1.55 5.99
CA ARG A 136 3.40 2.71 5.71
C ARG A 136 2.78 2.58 4.33
N TRP A 137 1.52 2.97 4.19
CA TRP A 137 0.78 3.00 2.93
C TRP A 137 -0.14 4.24 2.85
N PRO A 138 -0.46 4.73 1.65
CA PRO A 138 -1.53 5.69 1.46
C PRO A 138 -2.87 4.93 1.50
N ALA A 139 -3.76 5.29 2.42
CA ALA A 139 -5.06 4.62 2.48
C ALA A 139 -6.05 5.12 1.41
N LYS A 140 -5.73 6.24 0.75
CA LYS A 140 -6.64 6.96 -0.13
C LYS A 140 -7.99 7.22 0.58
N ASN A 141 -9.05 7.37 -0.21
CA ASN A 141 -10.44 7.45 0.24
C ASN A 141 -10.97 6.20 0.97
N HIS A 142 -10.17 5.14 1.20
CA HIS A 142 -10.60 3.92 1.90
C HIS A 142 -10.28 3.92 3.40
N ALA A 143 -9.89 5.06 3.96
CA ALA A 143 -9.80 5.27 5.40
C ALA A 143 -10.95 6.14 5.95
N GLU A 144 -12.06 6.25 5.22
CA GLU A 144 -13.25 6.99 5.65
C GLU A 144 -14.07 6.22 6.70
N ALA A 145 -14.87 6.94 7.49
CA ALA A 145 -15.59 6.37 8.63
C ALA A 145 -16.68 5.35 8.26
N ASN A 146 -17.24 5.48 7.05
CA ASN A 146 -18.32 4.64 6.52
C ASN A 146 -17.84 3.37 5.81
N GLU A 147 -16.54 3.19 5.65
CA GLU A 147 -15.93 2.02 5.02
C GLU A 147 -15.60 0.94 6.08
N ASP A 148 -15.41 -0.32 5.68
CA ASP A 148 -14.94 -1.35 6.60
C ASP A 148 -13.43 -1.20 6.87
N ASN A 149 -12.98 -1.54 8.09
CA ASN A 149 -11.55 -1.62 8.40
C ASN A 149 -11.02 -3.02 8.08
N THR A 150 -10.65 -3.25 6.81
CA THR A 150 -10.04 -4.50 6.40
C THR A 150 -8.59 -4.61 6.88
N MET A 151 -8.02 -5.81 6.77
CA MET A 151 -6.67 -6.10 7.26
C MET A 151 -5.66 -6.17 6.11
N VAL A 152 -4.53 -5.51 6.31
CA VAL A 152 -3.31 -5.75 5.53
C VAL A 152 -2.68 -7.05 6.03
N GLN A 153 -2.42 -7.97 5.11
CA GLN A 153 -1.62 -9.18 5.32
C GLN A 153 -0.15 -8.85 5.09
N ILE A 154 0.69 -9.14 6.08
CA ILE A 154 2.15 -9.17 5.90
C ILE A 154 2.57 -10.62 5.76
N ASN A 155 2.98 -10.98 4.55
CA ASN A 155 3.47 -12.31 4.22
C ASN A 155 5.00 -12.27 4.16
N LEU A 156 5.67 -13.22 4.80
CA LEU A 156 7.14 -13.31 4.79
C LEU A 156 7.58 -14.73 4.46
N SER A 157 8.17 -14.90 3.28
CA SER A 157 8.61 -16.21 2.78
C SER A 157 9.44 -16.97 3.81
N LYS A 158 9.26 -18.29 3.92
CA LYS A 158 10.13 -19.15 4.74
C LYS A 158 11.51 -19.39 4.14
N SER A 159 11.61 -19.44 2.81
CA SER A 159 12.87 -19.71 2.12
C SER A 159 13.75 -18.46 2.09
N LYS A 160 14.99 -18.60 2.56
CA LYS A 160 16.00 -17.54 2.48
C LYS A 160 16.77 -17.64 1.16
N ASP A 161 17.22 -16.51 0.64
CA ASP A 161 18.12 -16.41 -0.52
C ASP A 161 17.59 -17.13 -1.78
N SER A 162 16.28 -17.35 -1.87
CA SER A 162 15.63 -18.19 -2.88
C SER A 162 14.79 -17.36 -3.87
N PRO A 163 14.47 -17.86 -5.07
CA PRO A 163 13.49 -17.22 -5.96
C PRO A 163 12.16 -16.94 -5.27
N ASP A 164 11.37 -16.03 -5.84
CA ASP A 164 10.07 -15.68 -5.29
C ASP A 164 9.16 -16.92 -5.24
N PRO A 165 8.63 -17.29 -4.06
CA PRO A 165 7.75 -18.44 -3.94
C PRO A 165 6.41 -18.18 -4.62
N PRO A 166 5.70 -19.23 -5.08
CA PRO A 166 4.37 -19.08 -5.64
C PRO A 166 3.37 -18.54 -4.61
N ARG A 167 2.28 -17.93 -5.10
CA ARG A 167 1.24 -17.27 -4.31
C ARG A 167 0.71 -18.11 -3.15
N GLN A 168 0.40 -19.38 -3.40
CA GLN A 168 -0.17 -20.28 -2.38
C GLN A 168 0.78 -20.45 -1.18
N ASN A 169 2.09 -20.40 -1.41
CA ASN A 169 3.07 -20.50 -0.34
C ASN A 169 3.13 -19.20 0.44
N MET A 170 3.11 -18.04 -0.24
CA MET A 170 3.08 -16.73 0.43
C MET A 170 1.86 -16.58 1.35
N LEU A 171 0.68 -17.03 0.93
CA LEU A 171 -0.54 -16.92 1.76
C LEU A 171 -0.47 -17.74 3.05
N LYS A 172 0.22 -18.90 3.02
CA LYS A 172 0.47 -19.72 4.22
C LYS A 172 1.52 -19.13 5.16
N ASP A 173 2.26 -18.12 4.70
CA ASP A 173 3.36 -17.49 5.40
C ASP A 173 2.97 -16.07 5.89
N THR A 174 1.68 -15.85 6.20
CA THR A 174 1.21 -14.60 6.84
C THR A 174 1.77 -14.52 8.27
N ILE A 175 2.53 -13.47 8.58
CA ILE A 175 3.18 -13.26 9.88
C ILE A 175 2.55 -12.13 10.70
N ALA A 176 1.76 -11.26 10.07
CA ALA A 176 1.01 -10.22 10.75
C ALA A 176 -0.24 -9.81 9.97
N LEU A 177 -1.25 -9.37 10.71
CA LEU A 177 -2.43 -8.68 10.19
C LEU A 177 -2.43 -7.27 10.77
N LEU A 178 -2.39 -6.25 9.92
CA LEU A 178 -2.34 -4.85 10.32
C LEU A 178 -3.65 -4.15 9.94
N PRO A 179 -4.29 -3.37 10.84
CA PRO A 179 -5.50 -2.63 10.49
C PRO A 179 -5.21 -1.60 9.38
N TYR A 180 -5.90 -1.70 8.24
CA TYR A 180 -5.65 -0.82 7.11
C TYR A 180 -5.87 0.67 7.46
N LYS A 181 -6.86 0.94 8.31
CA LYS A 181 -7.24 2.30 8.75
C LYS A 181 -6.50 2.83 9.98
N ASN A 182 -5.36 2.25 10.35
CA ASN A 182 -4.51 2.84 11.40
C ASN A 182 -3.80 4.09 10.87
N CYS A 183 -4.55 5.18 10.82
CA CYS A 183 -4.22 6.39 10.08
C CYS A 183 -4.04 7.61 10.97
N ASN A 184 -3.25 8.57 10.49
CA ASN A 184 -3.32 9.92 11.00
C ASN A 184 -4.68 10.54 10.66
N LYS A 185 -5.32 11.20 11.63
CA LYS A 185 -6.47 12.07 11.36
C LYS A 185 -6.01 13.24 10.49
N GLY A 186 -6.69 13.51 9.39
CA GLY A 186 -6.32 14.56 8.44
C GLY A 186 -7.39 14.81 7.39
N SER A 187 -7.35 16.01 6.80
CA SER A 187 -8.39 16.54 5.90
C SER A 187 -8.30 16.04 4.46
N ASN A 188 -7.13 15.57 4.00
CA ASN A 188 -7.00 15.01 2.65
C ASN A 188 -7.19 13.48 2.69
N PRO A 189 -8.35 12.95 2.24
CA PRO A 189 -8.59 11.51 2.21
C PRO A 189 -7.65 10.81 1.23
N ASP A 190 -7.42 11.38 0.04
CA ASP A 190 -6.59 10.78 -1.01
C ASP A 190 -5.14 10.52 -0.55
N ARG A 191 -4.59 11.33 0.35
CA ARG A 191 -3.19 11.15 0.81
C ARG A 191 -3.09 10.83 2.29
N ARG A 192 -4.11 10.20 2.86
CA ARG A 192 -4.11 9.84 4.28
C ARG A 192 -3.05 8.77 4.55
N ALA A 193 -2.04 9.13 5.32
CA ALA A 193 -0.97 8.24 5.72
C ALA A 193 -1.44 7.29 6.83
N CYS A 194 -1.24 5.99 6.60
CA CYS A 194 -1.59 4.93 7.51
C CYS A 194 -0.45 3.93 7.58
N GLY A 195 -0.46 3.10 8.62
CA GLY A 195 0.58 2.09 8.74
C GLY A 195 0.33 1.11 9.87
N GLY A 196 1.21 0.13 9.97
CA GLY A 196 1.20 -0.81 11.08
C GLY A 196 2.57 -1.42 11.29
N CYS A 197 2.80 -1.90 12.50
CA CYS A 197 4.08 -2.48 12.88
C CYS A 197 3.92 -3.94 13.27
N PHE A 198 4.96 -4.74 13.00
CA PHE A 198 5.03 -6.13 13.39
C PHE A 198 6.45 -6.49 13.84
N LYS A 199 6.57 -7.60 14.56
CA LYS A 199 7.86 -8.14 14.99
C LYS A 199 8.42 -9.06 13.92
N VAL A 200 9.69 -8.89 13.57
CA VAL A 200 10.40 -9.82 12.68
C VAL A 200 10.46 -11.19 13.38
N PRO A 201 9.85 -12.25 12.80
CA PRO A 201 9.81 -13.55 13.44
C PRO A 201 11.20 -14.19 13.43
N VAL A 202 11.35 -15.27 14.19
CA VAL A 202 12.58 -16.07 14.18
C VAL A 202 12.84 -16.61 12.77
N ARG A 203 14.01 -16.28 12.24
CA ARG A 203 14.52 -16.66 10.92
C ARG A 203 16.04 -16.79 10.98
N ALA A 204 16.60 -17.59 10.08
CA ALA A 204 18.04 -17.61 9.86
C ALA A 204 18.48 -16.29 9.20
N GLN A 205 19.79 -16.03 9.19
CA GLN A 205 20.32 -14.90 8.45
C GLN A 205 20.19 -15.15 6.94
N GLY A 206 19.80 -14.11 6.20
CA GLY A 206 19.60 -14.16 4.75
C GLY A 206 18.57 -13.15 4.27
N ILE A 207 18.33 -13.16 2.96
CA ILE A 207 17.36 -12.30 2.30
C ILE A 207 16.05 -13.06 2.11
N TYR A 208 14.93 -12.43 2.51
CA TYR A 208 13.59 -13.00 2.44
C TYR A 208 12.66 -12.09 1.65
N LEU A 209 11.67 -12.67 0.97
CA LEU A 209 10.60 -11.92 0.34
C LEU A 209 9.54 -11.56 1.39
N LEU A 210 9.32 -10.27 1.59
CA LEU A 210 8.17 -9.70 2.27
C LEU A 210 7.15 -9.21 1.24
N GLN A 211 5.88 -9.48 1.49
CA GLN A 211 4.77 -8.93 0.73
C GLN A 211 3.80 -8.23 1.67
N TRP A 212 3.51 -6.98 1.34
CA TRP A 212 2.33 -6.27 1.80
C TRP A 212 1.16 -6.62 0.88
N ARG A 213 0.04 -7.10 1.41
CA ARG A 213 -1.14 -7.50 0.64
C ARG A 213 -2.41 -7.01 1.29
N TRP A 214 -3.28 -6.36 0.54
CA TRP A 214 -4.51 -5.78 1.06
C TRP A 214 -5.70 -6.08 0.14
N MET A 215 -6.87 -6.32 0.73
CA MET A 215 -8.12 -6.51 0.00
C MET A 215 -8.97 -5.25 0.14
N LEU A 216 -9.16 -4.56 -0.97
CA LEU A 216 -10.04 -3.40 -1.06
C LEU A 216 -11.49 -3.86 -1.00
N ASN A 217 -11.92 -4.53 -2.06
CA ASN A 217 -13.23 -5.16 -2.20
C ASN A 217 -13.07 -6.67 -2.25
N LYS A 218 -14.16 -7.41 -2.06
CA LYS A 218 -14.14 -8.87 -2.14
C LYS A 218 -13.52 -9.35 -3.46
N GLY A 219 -12.34 -9.95 -3.38
CA GLY A 219 -11.61 -10.47 -4.53
C GLY A 219 -10.64 -9.48 -5.18
N GLU A 220 -10.63 -8.22 -4.78
CA GLU A 220 -9.75 -7.18 -5.30
C GLU A 220 -8.54 -6.99 -4.38
N TRP A 221 -7.40 -7.56 -4.79
CA TRP A 221 -6.20 -7.62 -3.97
C TRP A 221 -5.07 -6.78 -4.56
N TYR A 222 -4.52 -5.90 -3.73
CA TYR A 222 -3.34 -5.09 -4.03
C TYR A 222 -2.12 -5.66 -3.33
N THR A 223 -0.95 -5.55 -3.98
CA THR A 223 0.30 -6.05 -3.41
C THR A 223 1.49 -5.15 -3.68
N SER A 224 2.45 -5.18 -2.74
CA SER A 224 3.80 -4.66 -2.94
C SER A 224 4.82 -5.62 -2.33
N CYS A 225 5.89 -5.90 -3.07
CA CYS A 225 6.93 -6.84 -2.68
C CYS A 225 8.27 -6.16 -2.36
N ALA A 226 8.95 -6.68 -1.34
CA ALA A 226 10.24 -6.21 -0.88
C ALA A 226 11.13 -7.38 -0.48
N ASP A 227 12.41 -7.29 -0.80
CA ASP A 227 13.45 -8.07 -0.13
C ASP A 227 13.76 -7.42 1.23
N ILE A 228 13.80 -8.24 2.29
CA ILE A 228 14.32 -7.84 3.60
C ILE A 228 15.53 -8.70 3.95
N GLN A 229 16.62 -8.07 4.34
CA GLN A 229 17.82 -8.75 4.81
C GLN A 229 17.76 -8.90 6.32
N ILE A 230 17.69 -10.14 6.80
CA ILE A 230 17.80 -10.47 8.22
C ILE A 230 19.26 -10.75 8.54
N VAL A 231 19.84 -9.91 9.39
CA VAL A 231 21.22 -10.04 9.89
C VAL A 231 21.26 -10.67 11.28
N GLY A 232 22.43 -11.13 11.69
CA GLY A 232 22.62 -11.72 13.02
C GLY A 232 22.53 -10.70 14.13
N GLY A 233 21.55 -10.86 15.04
CA GLY A 233 21.52 -10.06 16.27
C GLY A 233 20.20 -10.09 17.02
N GLY A 234 20.11 -10.97 18.02
CA GLY A 234 19.11 -10.86 19.08
C GLY A 234 19.65 -11.54 20.33
N LYS A 235 20.60 -10.90 21.04
CA LYS A 235 20.90 -11.28 22.42
C LYS A 235 19.58 -11.25 23.17
N GLY A 236 19.09 -12.42 23.57
CA GLY A 236 18.02 -12.49 24.54
C GLY A 236 18.41 -11.64 25.74
N LYS A 237 17.53 -10.75 26.18
CA LYS A 237 17.57 -10.20 27.53
C LYS A 237 17.32 -11.37 28.50
N GLY A 238 18.33 -12.21 28.67
CA GLY A 238 18.37 -13.30 29.63
C GLY A 238 18.81 -12.75 30.97
N LYS A 239 17.82 -12.45 31.81
CA LYS A 239 17.82 -12.43 33.27
C LYS A 239 19.15 -12.05 33.97
N GLY A 240 19.11 -10.90 34.64
CA GLY A 240 19.97 -10.66 35.78
C GLY A 240 19.94 -11.85 36.73
N ARG A 241 21.08 -12.48 36.91
CA ARG A 241 21.38 -13.28 38.08
C ARG A 241 22.29 -12.41 38.93
N GLY A 242 21.66 -11.63 39.82
CA GLY A 242 22.30 -11.37 41.10
C GLY A 242 22.47 -12.71 41.80
N LYS A 243 23.62 -12.89 42.43
CA LYS A 243 23.80 -13.68 43.66
C LYS A 243 25.21 -13.40 44.19
N ASN A 244 25.20 -12.91 45.43
CA ASN A 244 26.20 -12.88 46.50
C ASN A 244 27.66 -13.15 46.15
#